data_AF-A0A512DBI2-F1
#
_entry.id   AF-A0A512DBI2-F1
#
_cell.length_a   1.000
_cell.length_b   1.000
_cell.length_c   1.000
_cell.angle_alpha   90.00
_cell.angle_beta   90.00
_cell.angle_gamma   90.00
#
_symmetry.space_group_name_H-M   'P 1'
#
loop_
_entity.id
_entity.type
_entity.pdbx_description
1 polymer ?
#
loop_
_entity_poly.entity_id
_entity_poly.type
_entity_poly.pdbx_seq_one_letter_code
_entity_poly.pdbx_strand_id
1 'polypeptide(L)'
;MDAGLPTARPPRGFVLVREWVIDTTHELSVLRGGLQGELSAIGVPLQEMHSVANDMVLVASELATNALKHGVPPTIVRLLRERETYLLDVADHDVSTTPRIAGGRAAGEGGFGLQIARRLALDVGWYTTETTKHVWARFPVSLPR
;
A
#
# COMPACT_ATOMS: atom_id res chain seq x y z
N MET A 1 -17.50 16.96 -2.92
CA MET A 1 -16.17 17.35 -2.44
C MET A 1 -15.30 16.11 -2.54
N ASP A 2 -14.39 16.06 -3.51
CA ASP A 2 -13.47 14.94 -3.69
C ASP A 2 -12.52 14.87 -2.50
N ALA A 3 -12.91 14.14 -1.46
CA ALA A 3 -12.08 13.95 -0.29
C ALA A 3 -10.88 13.09 -0.70
N GLY A 4 -9.70 13.71 -0.78
CA GLY A 4 -8.43 13.02 -0.93
C GLY A 4 -8.15 12.08 0.26
N LEU A 5 -7.01 11.41 0.23
CA LEU A 5 -6.58 10.59 1.36
C LEU A 5 -6.37 11.49 2.60
N PRO A 6 -6.73 11.01 3.81
CA PRO A 6 -6.51 11.77 5.03
C PRO A 6 -5.00 11.95 5.27
N THR A 7 -4.62 13.17 5.64
CA THR A 7 -3.23 13.48 6.00
C THR A 7 -2.97 13.03 7.44
N ALA A 8 -2.40 11.83 7.57
CA ALA A 8 -2.20 11.16 8.84
C ALA A 8 -0.96 10.25 8.78
N ARG A 9 -0.27 10.09 9.92
CA ARG A 9 0.76 9.08 10.09
C ARG A 9 0.11 7.76 10.53
N PRO A 10 0.67 6.60 10.18
CA PRO A 10 0.18 5.34 10.70
C PRO A 10 0.42 5.28 12.22
N PRO A 11 -0.31 4.42 12.96
CA PRO A 11 0.00 4.14 14.36
C PRO A 11 1.45 3.67 14.53
N ARG A 12 1.99 3.86 15.73
CA ARG A 12 3.33 3.37 16.10
C ARG A 12 3.25 1.89 16.50
N GLY A 13 4.41 1.24 16.61
CA GLY A 13 4.51 -0.16 17.10
C GLY A 13 4.69 -1.22 16.01
N PHE A 14 4.60 -0.83 14.74
CA PHE A 14 4.89 -1.70 13.61
C PHE A 14 6.40 -1.98 13.48
N VAL A 15 6.74 -3.26 13.27
CA VAL A 15 8.10 -3.72 13.01
C VAL A 15 8.23 -4.07 11.52
N LEU A 16 9.33 -3.67 10.89
CA LEU A 16 9.61 -3.98 9.50
C LEU A 16 9.72 -5.50 9.30
N VAL A 17 8.91 -6.03 8.39
CA VAL A 17 8.99 -7.42 7.93
C VAL A 17 9.90 -7.48 6.70
N ARG A 18 9.60 -6.64 5.71
CA ARG A 18 10.34 -6.62 4.44
C ARG A 18 10.29 -5.25 3.78
N GLU A 19 11.36 -4.90 3.07
CA GLU A 19 11.47 -3.72 2.23
C GLU A 19 11.83 -4.13 0.79
N TRP A 20 11.26 -3.42 -0.16
CA TRP A 20 11.56 -3.52 -1.60
C TRP A 20 11.82 -2.13 -2.15
N VAL A 21 12.85 -2.00 -2.98
CA VAL A 21 13.07 -0.83 -3.83
C VAL A 21 12.62 -1.19 -5.23
N ILE A 22 11.75 -0.36 -5.80
CA ILE A 22 11.12 -0.56 -7.10
C ILE A 22 11.44 0.66 -7.95
N ASP A 23 12.19 0.47 -9.03
CA ASP A 23 12.54 1.54 -9.96
C ASP A 23 11.77 1.41 -11.27
N THR A 24 11.25 0.22 -11.56
CA THR A 24 10.55 -0.08 -12.82
C THR A 24 9.26 -0.89 -12.59
N THR A 25 8.35 -0.81 -13.56
CA THR A 25 7.10 -1.58 -13.53
C THR A 25 7.33 -3.10 -13.66
N HIS A 26 8.46 -3.54 -14.23
CA HIS A 26 8.81 -4.95 -14.34
C HIS A 26 9.07 -5.61 -12.97
N GLU A 27 9.58 -4.83 -12.01
CA GLU A 27 9.87 -5.27 -10.65
C GLU A 27 8.61 -5.45 -9.79
N LEU A 28 7.44 -5.01 -10.26
CA LEU A 28 6.17 -5.25 -9.59
C LEU A 28 5.85 -6.75 -9.48
N SER A 29 6.33 -7.57 -10.42
CA SER A 29 6.19 -9.04 -10.32
C SER A 29 6.93 -9.61 -9.10
N VAL A 30 8.13 -9.11 -8.83
CA VAL A 30 8.95 -9.47 -7.67
C VAL A 30 8.30 -8.98 -6.39
N LEU A 31 7.79 -7.74 -6.37
CA LEU A 31 7.02 -7.22 -5.25
C LEU A 31 5.83 -8.11 -4.92
N ARG A 32 5.01 -8.48 -5.91
CA ARG A 32 3.83 -9.33 -5.69
C ARG A 32 4.21 -10.70 -5.12
N GLY A 33 5.18 -11.38 -5.73
CA GLY A 33 5.63 -12.69 -5.27
C GLY A 33 6.24 -12.65 -3.88
N GLY A 34 7.06 -11.63 -3.60
CA GLY A 34 7.65 -11.40 -2.28
C GLY A 34 6.57 -11.15 -1.22
N LEU A 35 5.60 -10.28 -1.51
CA LEU A 35 4.50 -10.00 -0.58
C LEU A 35 3.66 -11.25 -0.31
N GLN A 36 3.29 -12.01 -1.35
CA GLN A 36 2.57 -13.28 -1.19
C GLN A 36 3.34 -14.27 -0.32
N GLY A 37 4.67 -14.36 -0.48
CA GLY A 37 5.53 -15.21 0.35
C GLY A 37 5.49 -14.82 1.83
N GLU A 38 5.66 -13.54 2.13
CA GLU A 38 5.65 -13.03 3.51
C GLU A 38 4.27 -13.16 4.17
N LEU A 39 3.19 -12.95 3.41
CA LEU A 39 1.82 -13.08 3.92
C LEU A 39 1.43 -14.55 4.15
N SER A 40 1.93 -15.47 3.32
CA SER A 40 1.65 -16.91 3.45
C SER A 40 2.43 -17.59 4.59
N ALA A 41 3.47 -16.94 5.12
CA ALA A 41 4.28 -17.47 6.21
C ALA A 41 3.56 -17.48 7.58
N ILE A 42 2.35 -16.91 7.68
CA ILE A 42 1.58 -16.89 8.93
C ILE A 42 0.69 -18.14 9.03
N GLY A 43 0.63 -18.74 10.23
CA GLY A 43 -0.24 -19.88 10.58
C GLY A 43 -1.74 -19.57 10.71
N VAL A 44 -2.29 -18.72 9.84
CA VAL A 44 -3.73 -18.38 9.75
C VAL A 44 -4.42 -19.35 8.78
N PRO A 45 -5.73 -19.66 8.94
CA PRO A 45 -6.46 -20.45 7.96
C PRO A 45 -6.33 -19.89 6.53
N LEU A 46 -5.92 -20.74 5.58
CA LEU A 46 -5.55 -20.34 4.22
C LEU A 46 -6.64 -19.54 3.50
N GLN A 47 -7.93 -19.80 3.74
CA GLN A 47 -9.03 -19.14 3.02
C GLN A 47 -9.19 -17.66 3.39
N GLU A 48 -9.23 -17.33 4.68
CA GLU A 48 -9.33 -15.94 5.15
C GLU A 48 -8.06 -15.16 4.83
N MET A 49 -6.90 -15.81 5.02
CA MET A 49 -5.60 -15.24 4.67
C MET A 49 -5.50 -14.95 3.17
N HIS A 50 -6.01 -15.84 2.31
CA HIS A 50 -5.92 -15.67 0.86
C HIS A 50 -6.73 -14.45 0.37
N SER A 51 -7.88 -14.16 0.97
CA SER A 51 -8.64 -12.94 0.64
C SER A 51 -7.85 -11.68 0.99
N VAL A 52 -7.37 -11.58 2.24
CA VAL A 52 -6.60 -10.42 2.72
C VAL A 52 -5.30 -10.27 1.93
N ALA A 53 -4.59 -11.38 1.68
CA ALA A 53 -3.33 -11.34 0.95
C ALA A 53 -3.52 -10.86 -0.49
N ASN A 54 -4.58 -11.30 -1.17
CA ASN A 54 -4.90 -10.82 -2.51
C ASN A 54 -5.22 -9.32 -2.52
N ASP A 55 -5.99 -8.85 -1.54
CA ASP A 55 -6.32 -7.42 -1.39
C ASP A 55 -5.05 -6.59 -1.15
N MET A 56 -4.17 -7.05 -0.26
CA MET A 56 -2.88 -6.39 0.01
C MET A 56 -1.98 -6.35 -1.22
N VAL A 57 -1.87 -7.44 -1.97
CA VAL A 57 -1.08 -7.52 -3.21
C VAL A 57 -1.61 -6.58 -4.28
N LEU A 58 -2.93 -6.50 -4.43
CA LEU A 58 -3.58 -5.57 -5.34
C LEU A 58 -3.28 -4.12 -4.93
N VAL A 59 -3.51 -3.77 -3.66
CA VAL A 59 -3.26 -2.41 -3.15
C VAL A 59 -1.79 -2.04 -3.27
N ALA A 60 -0.86 -2.94 -2.93
CA ALA A 60 0.58 -2.71 -3.10
C ALA A 60 0.95 -2.45 -4.56
N SER A 61 0.40 -3.24 -5.50
CA SER A 61 0.66 -3.06 -6.93
C SER A 61 0.15 -1.71 -7.43
N GLU A 62 -1.05 -1.32 -7.01
CA GLU A 62 -1.68 -0.05 -7.40
C GLU A 62 -0.94 1.17 -6.82
N LEU A 63 -0.57 1.12 -5.53
CA LEU A 63 0.17 2.19 -4.88
C LEU A 63 1.59 2.33 -5.45
N ALA A 64 2.30 1.21 -5.64
CA ALA A 64 3.62 1.23 -6.27
C ALA A 64 3.57 1.71 -7.71
N THR A 65 2.55 1.31 -8.48
CA THR A 65 2.34 1.81 -9.86
C THR A 65 2.09 3.32 -9.86
N ASN A 66 1.31 3.85 -8.90
CA ASN A 66 1.09 5.28 -8.78
C ASN A 66 2.39 6.03 -8.43
N ALA A 67 3.18 5.50 -7.49
CA ALA A 67 4.47 6.08 -7.12
C ALA A 67 5.47 6.06 -8.29
N LEU A 68 5.53 4.98 -9.08
CA LEU A 68 6.36 4.91 -10.28
C LEU A 68 5.92 5.87 -11.38
N LYS A 69 4.61 6.12 -11.54
CA LYS A 69 4.07 6.99 -12.59
C LYS A 69 4.12 8.47 -12.24
N HIS A 70 3.95 8.80 -10.96
CA HIS A 70 3.69 10.17 -10.51
C HIS A 70 4.62 10.65 -9.40
N GLY A 71 5.33 9.74 -8.75
CA GLY A 71 6.30 10.07 -7.71
C GLY A 71 7.69 10.32 -8.26
N VAL A 72 8.63 10.58 -7.34
CA VAL A 72 10.06 10.71 -7.66
C VAL A 72 10.80 9.50 -7.10
N PRO A 73 11.55 8.76 -7.92
CA PRO A 73 12.28 7.57 -7.48
C PRO A 73 13.39 7.90 -6.47
N PRO A 74 13.89 6.90 -5.72
CA PRO A 74 13.42 5.50 -5.72
C PRO A 74 12.02 5.34 -5.10
N THR A 75 11.22 4.41 -5.62
CA THR A 75 9.98 3.99 -4.95
C THR A 75 10.32 2.90 -3.95
N ILE A 76 9.95 3.09 -2.68
CA ILE A 76 10.23 2.16 -1.61
C ILE A 76 8.92 1.59 -1.10
N VAL A 77 8.78 0.27 -1.11
CA VAL A 77 7.62 -0.44 -0.54
C VAL A 77 8.07 -1.18 0.70
N ARG A 78 7.34 -1.00 1.80
CA ARG A 78 7.60 -1.69 3.07
C ARG A 78 6.37 -2.44 3.52
N LEU A 79 6.58 -3.69 3.91
CA LEU A 79 5.64 -4.45 4.71
C LEU A 79 6.10 -4.39 6.16
N LEU A 80 5.24 -3.89 7.03
CA LEU A 80 5.44 -3.90 8.48
C LEU A 80 4.29 -4.64 9.16
N ARG A 81 4.53 -5.10 10.40
CA ARG A 81 3.54 -5.84 11.18
C ARG A 81 3.53 -5.40 12.64
N GLU A 82 2.33 -5.34 13.20
CA GLU A 82 2.08 -5.24 14.64
C GLU A 82 0.99 -6.25 15.01
N ARG A 83 1.31 -7.24 15.85
CA ARG A 83 0.36 -8.28 16.31
C ARG A 83 -0.46 -8.87 15.14
N GLU A 84 -1.75 -8.54 15.09
CA GLU A 84 -2.75 -9.01 14.12
C GLU A 84 -3.05 -7.99 13.02
N THR A 85 -2.15 -7.04 12.77
CA THR A 85 -2.30 -6.01 11.75
C THR A 85 -1.03 -5.87 10.92
N TYR A 86 -1.21 -5.81 9.61
CA TYR A 86 -0.19 -5.41 8.66
C TYR A 86 -0.31 -3.93 8.32
N LEU A 87 0.84 -3.32 8.05
CA LEU A 87 0.95 -1.99 7.48
C LEU A 87 1.77 -2.09 6.20
N LEU A 88 1.16 -1.67 5.11
CA LEU A 88 1.82 -1.48 3.83
C LEU A 88 2.15 0.01 3.71
N ASP A 89 3.41 0.36 3.51
CA ASP A 89 3.90 1.73 3.29
C ASP A 89 4.56 1.82 1.91
N VAL A 90 4.12 2.75 1.07
CA VAL A 90 4.72 3.06 -0.22
C VAL A 90 5.23 4.48 -0.17
N ALA A 91 6.53 4.64 -0.40
CA ALA A 91 7.23 5.90 -0.27
C ALA A 91 7.89 6.30 -1.59
N ASP A 92 7.87 7.61 -1.88
CA ASP A 92 8.60 8.24 -2.97
C ASP A 92 9.13 9.60 -2.51
N HIS A 93 9.97 10.25 -3.32
CA HIS A 93 10.63 11.52 -2.95
C HIS A 93 9.89 12.78 -3.41
N ASP A 94 8.69 12.66 -3.98
CA ASP A 94 7.85 13.80 -4.31
C ASP A 94 7.02 14.23 -3.09
N VAL A 95 7.59 15.15 -2.32
CA VAL A 95 6.94 15.77 -1.15
C VAL A 95 5.96 16.90 -1.52
N SER A 96 5.89 17.29 -2.80
CA SER A 96 5.09 18.43 -3.26
C SER A 96 3.69 18.03 -3.75
N THR A 97 3.54 16.80 -4.25
CA THR A 97 2.27 16.31 -4.79
C THR A 97 1.43 15.60 -3.74
N THR A 98 0.24 16.15 -3.49
CA THR A 98 -0.79 15.51 -2.66
C THR A 98 -1.42 14.31 -3.39
N PRO A 99 -1.54 13.12 -2.75
CA PRO A 99 -2.30 12.00 -3.30
C PRO A 99 -3.78 12.36 -3.45
N ARG A 100 -4.31 12.28 -4.68
CA ARG A 100 -5.71 12.58 -4.98
C ARG A 100 -6.43 11.30 -5.38
N ILE A 101 -7.53 11.00 -4.69
CA ILE A 101 -8.46 9.96 -5.13
C ILE A 101 -9.13 10.50 -6.40
N ALA A 102 -9.05 9.75 -7.51
CA ALA A 102 -9.69 10.17 -8.75
C ALA A 102 -11.21 10.16 -8.57
N GLY A 103 -11.81 11.35 -8.50
CA GLY A 103 -13.26 11.51 -8.58
C GLY A 103 -13.72 11.29 -10.01
N GLY A 104 -14.29 10.11 -10.30
CA GLY A 104 -15.12 9.90 -11.49
C GLY A 104 -14.44 9.94 -12.86
N ARG A 105 -13.18 9.51 -13.01
CA ARG A 105 -12.61 9.25 -14.35
C ARG A 105 -13.20 7.99 -14.96
N ALA A 106 -13.40 7.99 -16.28
CA ALA A 106 -13.89 6.84 -17.03
C ALA A 106 -12.97 5.62 -16.81
N ALA A 107 -13.56 4.43 -16.76
CA ALA A 107 -12.82 3.17 -16.63
C ALA A 107 -11.82 3.03 -17.79
N GLY A 108 -10.52 3.13 -17.49
CA GLY A 108 -9.44 2.99 -18.47
C GLY A 108 -8.25 3.95 -18.29
N GLU A 109 -8.43 5.09 -17.62
CA GLU A 109 -7.37 6.12 -17.49
C GLU A 109 -6.40 5.92 -16.30
N GLY A 110 -6.62 4.90 -15.48
CA GLY A 110 -5.89 4.74 -14.22
C GLY A 110 -6.30 5.76 -13.15
N GLY A 111 -6.02 5.47 -11.88
CA GLY A 111 -6.38 6.33 -10.75
C GLY A 111 -7.33 5.72 -9.72
N PHE A 112 -7.73 4.47 -9.90
CA PHE A 112 -8.51 3.73 -8.90
C PHE A 112 -7.66 3.23 -7.73
N GLY A 113 -6.33 3.23 -7.83
CA GLY A 113 -5.46 2.64 -6.80
C GLY A 113 -5.72 3.13 -5.37
N LEU A 114 -5.91 4.43 -5.18
CA LEU A 114 -6.22 4.99 -3.85
C LEU A 114 -7.67 4.71 -3.42
N GLN A 115 -8.60 4.56 -4.37
CA GLN A 115 -9.98 4.17 -4.09
C GLN A 115 -10.07 2.69 -3.69
N ILE A 116 -9.30 1.82 -4.35
CA ILE A 116 -9.16 0.40 -4.01
C ILE A 116 -8.56 0.28 -2.62
N ALA A 117 -7.45 0.98 -2.34
CA ALA A 117 -6.84 1.02 -1.01
C ALA A 117 -7.84 1.43 0.07
N ARG A 118 -8.59 2.52 -0.15
CA ARG A 118 -9.61 3.00 0.80
C ARG A 118 -10.76 2.00 1.04
N ARG A 119 -11.08 1.15 0.06
CA ARG A 119 -12.18 0.19 0.16
C ARG A 119 -11.77 -1.12 0.83
N LEU A 120 -10.53 -1.56 0.61
CA LEU A 120 -10.03 -2.86 1.06
C LEU A 120 -9.24 -2.78 2.38
N ALA A 121 -8.63 -1.63 2.68
CA ALA A 121 -7.86 -1.44 3.91
C ALA A 121 -8.78 -1.10 5.09
N LEU A 122 -8.36 -1.46 6.30
CA LEU A 122 -8.96 -1.01 7.57
C LEU A 122 -8.85 0.51 7.72
N ASP A 123 -7.70 1.04 7.30
CA ASP A 123 -7.36 2.44 7.39
C ASP A 123 -6.31 2.76 6.33
N VAL A 124 -6.32 4.00 5.85
CA VAL A 124 -5.42 4.45 4.80
C VAL A 124 -5.14 5.94 5.03
N GLY A 125 -3.90 6.34 4.80
CA GLY A 125 -3.52 7.73 4.94
C GLY A 125 -2.24 8.03 4.21
N TRP A 126 -1.84 9.29 4.28
CA TRP A 126 -0.56 9.72 3.74
C TRP A 126 0.05 10.81 4.60
N TYR A 127 1.37 10.94 4.55
CA TYR A 127 2.10 12.01 5.19
C TYR A 127 3.41 12.27 4.44
N THR A 128 4.03 13.41 4.70
CA THR A 128 5.38 13.71 4.23
C THR A 128 6.34 13.85 5.41
N THR A 129 7.59 13.47 5.17
CA THR A 129 8.76 13.97 5.91
C THR A 129 9.34 15.15 5.14
N GLU A 130 10.51 15.63 5.55
CA GLU A 130 11.24 16.67 4.80
C GLU A 130 11.61 16.22 3.37
N THR A 131 11.80 14.91 3.15
CA THR A 131 12.38 14.38 1.91
C THR A 131 11.55 13.30 1.23
N THR A 132 10.49 12.81 1.88
CA THR A 132 9.78 11.60 1.45
C THR A 132 8.29 11.73 1.68
N LYS A 133 7.51 11.38 0.67
CA LYS A 133 6.07 11.19 0.77
C LYS A 133 5.77 9.73 1.01
N HIS A 134 4.87 9.47 1.94
CA HIS A 134 4.43 8.13 2.33
C HIS A 134 2.93 7.99 2.12
N VAL A 135 2.51 6.94 1.43
CA VAL A 135 1.11 6.50 1.36
C VAL A 135 1.04 5.13 2.00
N TRP A 136 0.20 4.98 3.02
CA TRP A 136 0.12 3.77 3.81
C TRP A 136 -1.30 3.23 3.90
N ALA A 137 -1.41 1.92 4.04
CA ALA A 137 -2.66 1.19 4.20
C ALA A 137 -2.52 0.07 5.23
N ARG A 138 -3.53 -0.11 6.08
CA ARG A 138 -3.56 -1.12 7.13
C ARG A 138 -4.51 -2.25 6.79
N PHE A 139 -4.12 -3.48 7.09
CA PHE A 139 -4.91 -4.68 6.85
C PHE A 139 -4.88 -5.57 8.09
N PRO A 140 -5.96 -6.31 8.39
CA PRO A 140 -5.88 -7.30 9.45
C PRO A 140 -5.02 -8.48 8.96
N VAL A 141 -4.47 -9.29 9.87
CA VAL A 141 -3.73 -10.51 9.48
C VAL A 141 -4.69 -11.60 8.95
N SER A 142 -5.92 -11.62 9.46
CA SER A 142 -7.02 -12.47 8.99
C SER A 142 -8.33 -11.69 9.02
N LEU A 143 -9.37 -12.18 8.36
CA LEU A 143 -10.69 -11.58 8.56
C LEU A 143 -11.12 -11.78 10.03
N PRO A 144 -11.77 -10.78 10.64
CA PRO A 144 -12.38 -10.99 11.96
C PRO A 144 -13.46 -12.08 11.84
N ARG A 145 -13.45 -13.02 12.78
CA ARG A 145 -14.50 -14.06 12.90
C ARG A 145 -15.83 -13.48 13.35
#